data_AF-A0A924SEZ1-F1
#
_entry.id   AF-A0A924SEZ1-F1
#
_cell.length_a   1.000
_cell.length_b   1.000
_cell.length_c   1.000
_cell.angle_alpha   90.00
_cell.angle_beta   90.00
_cell.angle_gamma   90.00
#
_symmetry.space_group_name_H-M   'P 1'
#
loop_
_entity.id
_entity.type
_entity.pdbx_description
1 polymer ?
#
loop_
_entity_poly.entity_id
_entity_poly.type
_entity_poly.pdbx_seq_one_letter_code
_entity_poly.pdbx_strand_id
1 'polypeptide(L)'
;WYLTGYGAGGERRRVLSLAGSLAELDGLLDEMDPTLVLPPGNEHLPRGHSQGPKEVSLPDRWMQTRDDPTPPRGADRSFGG
;
A
#
# COMPACT_ATOMS: atom_id res chain seq x y z
N TRP A 1 6.63 -1.09 0.08
CA TRP A 1 6.59 -2.48 -0.42
C TRP A 1 7.86 -2.84 -1.20
N TYR A 2 8.28 -2.04 -2.18
CA TYR A 2 9.45 -2.32 -3.01
C TYR A 2 10.79 -2.48 -2.26
N LEU A 3 10.98 -1.74 -1.16
CA LEU A 3 12.19 -1.82 -0.33
C LEU A 3 12.12 -2.87 0.79
N THR A 4 11.06 -3.69 0.84
CA THR A 4 10.94 -4.74 1.86
C THR A 4 12.04 -5.78 1.66
N GLY A 5 12.81 -6.05 2.71
CA GLY A 5 13.93 -7.01 2.68
C GLY A 5 15.27 -6.39 2.28
N TYR A 6 15.29 -5.19 1.71
CA TYR A 6 16.53 -4.45 1.47
C TYR A 6 17.03 -3.79 2.75
N GLY A 7 18.35 -3.61 2.85
CA GLY A 7 19.03 -2.86 3.91
C GLY A 7 18.77 -1.35 3.89
N ALA A 8 17.65 -0.88 3.35
CA ALA A 8 17.33 0.55 3.21
C ALA A 8 17.04 1.25 4.56
N GLY A 9 16.69 0.49 5.61
CA GLY A 9 16.32 1.03 6.92
C GLY A 9 14.86 1.49 7.01
N GLY A 10 14.32 1.57 8.23
CA GLY A 10 12.93 1.97 8.48
C GLY A 10 12.63 3.42 8.10
N GLU A 11 13.54 4.34 8.44
CA GLU A 11 13.32 5.77 8.23
C GLU A 11 13.34 6.17 6.75
N ARG A 12 14.29 5.67 5.96
CA ARG A 12 14.32 5.94 4.50
C ARG A 12 13.04 5.46 3.82
N ARG A 13 12.55 4.27 4.20
CA ARG A 13 11.26 3.76 3.69
C ARG A 13 10.10 4.67 4.08
N ARG A 14 10.11 5.23 5.28
CA ARG A 14 9.08 6.16 5.76
C ARG A 14 9.09 7.44 4.94
N VAL A 15 10.25 8.08 4.79
CA VAL A 15 10.40 9.35 4.07
C VAL A 15 10.04 9.19 2.59
N LEU A 16 10.53 8.14 1.92
CA LEU A 16 10.14 7.83 0.53
C LEU A 16 8.64 7.62 0.34
N SER A 17 7.94 7.07 1.35
CA SER A 17 6.49 6.86 1.28
C SER A 17 5.68 8.14 1.47
N LEU A 18 6.33 9.23 1.91
CA LEU A 18 5.70 10.52 2.21
C LEU A 18 6.06 11.60 1.17
N ALA A 19 6.86 11.28 0.15
CA ALA A 19 7.25 12.22 -0.89
C ALA A 19 6.01 12.81 -1.59
N GLY A 20 5.94 14.13 -1.67
CA GLY A 20 4.81 14.87 -2.24
C GLY A 20 4.99 15.25 -3.71
N SER A 21 6.18 15.03 -4.29
CA SER A 21 6.48 15.33 -5.68
C SER A 21 7.52 14.39 -6.28
N LEU A 22 7.58 14.33 -7.61
CA LEU A 22 8.61 13.53 -8.31
C LEU A 22 10.03 14.07 -8.07
N ALA A 23 10.21 15.39 -8.00
CA ALA A 23 11.52 15.99 -7.73
C ALA A 23 12.03 15.65 -6.31
N GLU A 24 11.12 15.64 -5.33
CA GLU A 24 11.44 15.21 -3.97
C GLU A 24 11.77 13.71 -3.93
N LEU A 25 11.00 12.88 -4.63
CA LEU A 25 11.28 11.46 -4.73
C LEU A 25 12.67 11.20 -5.34
N ASP A 26 13.02 11.92 -6.41
CA ASP A 26 14.31 11.78 -7.09
C ASP A 26 15.48 12.10 -6.15
N GLY A 27 15.40 13.24 -5.43
CA GLY A 27 16.41 13.60 -4.43
C GLY A 27 16.54 12.58 -3.29
N LEU A 28 15.43 11.99 -2.83
CA LEU A 28 15.45 10.94 -1.81
C LEU A 28 16.06 9.63 -2.32
N LEU A 29 15.92 9.34 -3.62
CA LEU A 29 16.54 8.16 -4.25
C LEU A 29 18.04 8.37 -4.44
N ASP A 30 18.50 9.59 -4.73
CA ASP A 30 19.93 9.91 -4.84
C ASP A 30 20.71 9.68 -3.54
N GLU A 31 20.04 9.78 -2.38
CA GLU A 31 20.63 9.47 -1.07
C GLU A 31 20.75 7.96 -0.79
N MET A 32 20.20 7.12 -1.67
CA MET A 32 20.27 5.67 -1.52
C MET A 32 21.59 5.12 -2.08
N ASP A 33 22.06 4.04 -1.46
CA ASP A 33 23.17 3.27 -2.00
C ASP A 33 22.68 2.48 -3.25
N PRO A 34 23.19 2.79 -4.46
CA PRO A 34 22.76 2.12 -5.69
C PRO A 34 23.27 0.68 -5.78
N THR A 35 24.18 0.27 -4.89
CA THR A 35 24.74 -1.08 -4.84
C THR A 35 23.97 -2.01 -3.90
N LEU A 36 22.88 -1.53 -3.28
CA LEU A 36 22.03 -2.32 -2.41
C LEU A 36 21.53 -3.58 -3.12
N VAL A 37 21.97 -4.72 -2.60
CA VAL A 37 21.47 -6.04 -3.01
C VAL A 37 20.43 -6.54 -2.01
N LEU A 38 19.51 -7.36 -2.50
CA LEU A 38 18.61 -8.11 -1.63
C LEU A 38 19.43 -9.21 -0.95
N PRO A 39 19.51 -9.26 0.39
CA PRO A 39 20.20 -10.33 1.08
C PRO A 39 19.57 -11.69 0.75
N PRO A 40 20.35 -12.77 0.55
CA PRO A 40 19.81 -14.10 0.30
C PRO A 40 18.81 -14.55 1.37
N GLY A 41 17.71 -15.15 0.95
CA GLY A 41 16.59 -15.54 1.82
C GLY A 41 15.54 -14.45 2.01
N ASN A 42 15.88 -13.17 1.80
CA ASN A 42 14.92 -12.07 1.95
C ASN A 42 13.91 -12.01 0.78
N GLU A 43 14.15 -12.72 -0.32
CA GLU A 43 13.19 -12.95 -1.39
C GLU A 43 11.91 -13.61 -0.90
N HIS A 44 11.98 -14.40 0.17
CA HIS A 44 10.86 -15.11 0.77
C HIS A 44 10.11 -14.31 1.83
N LEU A 45 10.56 -13.09 2.15
CA LEU A 45 9.87 -12.27 3.14
C LEU A 45 8.42 -12.01 2.68
N PRO A 46 7.44 -12.17 3.59
CA PRO A 46 6.04 -11.95 3.26
C PRO A 46 5.84 -10.51 2.82
N ARG A 47 5.26 -10.38 1.64
CA ARG A 47 4.98 -9.12 0.96
C ARG A 47 3.49 -8.85 1.02
N GLY A 48 3.01 -8.32 2.15
CA GLY A 48 1.59 -8.02 2.35
C GLY A 48 1.14 -8.29 3.78
N HIS A 49 -0.19 -8.32 3.98
CA HIS A 49 -0.73 -8.75 5.26
C HIS A 49 -0.48 -10.24 5.46
N SER A 50 0.24 -10.59 6.52
CA SER A 50 0.43 -11.98 6.97
C SER A 50 -0.80 -12.55 7.68
N GLN A 51 -1.86 -11.75 7.83
CA GLN A 51 -3.11 -12.21 8.41
C GLN A 51 -3.79 -13.15 7.41
N GLY A 52 -4.25 -14.30 7.91
CA GLY A 52 -4.98 -15.28 7.11
C GLY A 52 -6.26 -14.71 6.52
N PRO A 53 -7.00 -15.50 5.72
CA PRO A 53 -8.24 -15.08 5.10
C PRO A 53 -9.18 -14.46 6.14
N LYS A 54 -9.58 -13.21 5.93
CA LYS A 54 -10.64 -12.60 6.73
C LYS A 54 -11.97 -13.09 6.20
N GLU A 55 -12.88 -13.41 7.13
CA GLU A 55 -14.26 -13.72 6.77
C GLU A 55 -14.85 -12.51 6.02
N VAL A 56 -15.32 -12.75 4.80
CA VAL A 56 -15.90 -11.72 3.96
C VAL A 56 -17.40 -11.74 4.17
N SER A 57 -17.92 -10.73 4.87
CA SER A 57 -19.35 -10.50 4.98
C SER A 57 -19.80 -9.50 3.92
N LEU A 58 -20.83 -9.87 3.16
CA LEU A 58 -21.52 -8.92 2.29
C LEU A 58 -22.52 -8.10 3.13
N PRO A 59 -22.71 -6.81 2.82
CA PRO A 59 -23.81 -6.05 3.38
C PRO A 59 -25.16 -6.70 3.07
N ASP A 60 -26.15 -6.47 3.95
CA ASP A 60 -27.50 -6.97 3.75
C ASP A 60 -28.04 -6.63 2.35
N ARG A 61 -28.61 -7.64 1.69
CA ARG A 61 -29.20 -7.56 0.33
C ARG A 61 -28.23 -7.25 -0.81
N TRP A 62 -26.91 -7.20 -0.59
CA TRP A 62 -25.92 -6.95 -1.64
C TRP A 62 -26.12 -7.84 -2.88
N MET A 63 -26.36 -9.14 -2.68
CA MET A 63 -26.56 -10.08 -3.79
C MET A 63 -27.74 -9.72 -4.71
N GLN A 64 -28.74 -9.03 -4.18
CA GLN A 64 -29.99 -8.65 -4.84
C GLN A 64 -29.86 -7.30 -5.55
N THR A 65 -29.01 -6.41 -5.03
CA THR A 65 -28.84 -5.04 -5.53
C THR A 65 -27.51 -4.84 -6.26
N ARG A 66 -26.70 -5.89 -6.46
CA ARG A 66 -25.35 -5.77 -7.03
C ARG A 66 -25.33 -5.16 -8.45
N ASP A 67 -26.41 -5.38 -9.19
CA ASP A 67 -26.58 -4.90 -10.57
C ASP A 67 -27.42 -3.60 -10.64
N ASP A 68 -27.87 -3.08 -9.49
CA ASP A 68 -28.60 -1.82 -9.42
C ASP A 68 -27.59 -0.67 -9.54
N PRO A 69 -27.66 0.17 -10.60
CA PRO A 69 -26.73 1.28 -10.79
C PRO A 69 -26.98 2.44 -9.82
N THR A 70 -28.05 2.39 -9.01
CA THR A 70 -28.41 3.44 -8.05
C THR A 70 -27.36 3.51 -6.94
N PRO A 71 -26.65 4.65 -6.79
CA PRO A 71 -25.66 4.80 -5.73
C PRO A 71 -26.30 4.66 -4.33
N PRO A 72 -25.60 4.10 -3.34
CA PRO A 72 -26.05 4.10 -1.96
C PRO A 72 -26.38 5.53 -1.49
N ARG A 73 -27.41 5.68 -0.66
CA ARG A 73 -27.78 6.99 -0.11
C ARG A 73 -26.59 7.59 0.66
N GLY A 74 -26.16 8.79 0.29
CA GLY A 74 -24.99 9.45 0.86
C GLY A 74 -23.67 9.19 0.14
N ALA A 75 -23.68 8.50 -1.02
CA ALA A 75 -22.50 8.33 -1.88
C ALA A 75 -21.95 9.67 -2.44
N ASP A 76 -22.76 10.72 -2.43
CA ASP A 76 -22.38 12.10 -2.74
C ASP A 76 -21.58 12.79 -1.64
N ARG A 77 -21.51 12.20 -0.43
CA ARG A 77 -20.80 12.78 0.70
C ARG A 77 -19.32 12.40 0.67
N SER A 78 -18.46 13.40 0.49
CA SER A 78 -17.02 13.24 0.64
C SER A 78 -16.67 13.02 2.12
N PHE A 79 -16.05 11.89 2.46
CA PHE A 79 -15.45 11.69 3.78
C PHE A 79 -14.07 12.36 3.79
N GLY A 80 -14.02 13.63 4.19
CA GLY A 80 -12.77 14.34 4.49
C GLY A 80 -12.38 14.11 5.94
N GLY A 81 -11.19 13.53 6.17
CA GLY A 81 -10.52 13.41 7.46
C GLY A 81 -9.02 13.54 7.24
#